data_AF-A0A6I2L6A5-F1
#
_entry.id   AF-A0A6I2L6A5-F1
#
_cell.length_a   1.000
_cell.length_b   1.000
_cell.length_c   1.000
_cell.angle_alpha   90.00
_cell.angle_beta   90.00
_cell.angle_gamma   90.00
#
_symmetry.space_group_name_H-M   'P 1'
#
loop_
_entity.id
_entity.type
_entity.pdbx_description
1 polymer ?
#
loop_
_entity_poly.entity_id
_entity_poly.type
_entity_poly.pdbx_seq_one_letter_code
_entity_poly.pdbx_strand_id
1 'polypeptide(L)'
;MMMRLLAMLMVAVPAWAAEPPLVIYYNDRPPQHFTEHGAPRGPAIDKVTAALKAANIDYEIRPMPAKEQLVILQANHERACMLAWVALPGRDDKGKFSEVIYRDEPKGSERRLWCTKVVPEQWMQRLNQALLK
;
A
#
# COMPACT_ATOMS: atom_id res chain seq x y z
N MET A 1 -35.72 -53.38 -14.41
CA MET A 1 -34.50 -53.22 -13.57
C MET A 1 -34.08 -51.76 -13.70
N MET A 2 -34.41 -50.92 -12.70
CA MET A 2 -34.34 -49.46 -12.78
C MET A 2 -32.96 -48.99 -12.28
N MET A 3 -32.03 -48.68 -13.18
CA MET A 3 -30.71 -48.16 -12.82
C MET A 3 -30.84 -46.66 -12.53
N ARG A 4 -30.94 -46.28 -11.25
CA ARG A 4 -30.85 -44.88 -10.82
C ARG A 4 -29.41 -44.40 -11.01
N LEU A 5 -29.17 -43.64 -12.10
CA LEU A 5 -27.94 -42.88 -12.29
C LEU A 5 -27.91 -41.72 -11.28
N LEU A 6 -27.05 -41.86 -10.26
CA LEU A 6 -26.70 -40.77 -9.36
C LEU A 6 -25.77 -39.81 -10.12
N ALA A 7 -26.31 -38.71 -10.65
CA ALA A 7 -25.51 -37.63 -11.21
C ALA A 7 -24.81 -36.88 -10.07
N MET A 8 -23.52 -37.17 -9.87
CA MET A 8 -22.67 -36.47 -8.91
C MET A 8 -22.30 -35.10 -9.51
N LEU A 9 -23.00 -34.05 -9.09
CA LEU A 9 -22.65 -32.67 -9.43
C LEU A 9 -21.32 -32.32 -8.75
N MET A 10 -20.23 -32.28 -9.52
CA MET A 10 -18.98 -31.65 -9.08
C MET A 10 -19.23 -30.14 -8.97
N VAL A 11 -19.40 -29.64 -7.75
CA VAL A 11 -19.37 -28.20 -7.49
C VAL A 11 -17.92 -27.75 -7.67
N ALA A 12 -17.63 -27.09 -8.80
CA ALA A 12 -16.36 -26.41 -9.00
C ALA A 12 -16.28 -25.25 -8.01
N VAL A 13 -15.52 -25.43 -6.93
CA VAL A 13 -15.20 -24.34 -6.00
C VAL A 13 -14.27 -23.39 -6.76
N PRO A 14 -14.67 -22.13 -7.02
CA PRO A 14 -13.75 -21.19 -7.64
C PRO A 14 -12.56 -21.02 -6.68
N ALA A 15 -11.36 -21.32 -7.17
CA ALA A 15 -10.14 -20.97 -6.48
C ALA A 15 -10.05 -19.44 -6.45
N TRP A 16 -10.53 -18.83 -5.37
CA TRP A 16 -10.20 -17.44 -5.08
C TRP A 16 -8.71 -17.37 -4.81
N ALA A 17 -7.94 -17.02 -5.85
CA ALA A 17 -6.57 -16.59 -5.66
C ALA A 17 -6.59 -15.41 -4.70
N ALA A 18 -5.89 -15.53 -3.58
CA ALA A 18 -5.71 -14.41 -2.66
C ALA A 18 -5.09 -13.25 -3.44
N GLU A 19 -5.69 -12.06 -3.35
CA GLU A 19 -5.14 -10.90 -4.02
C GLU A 19 -3.74 -10.58 -3.44
N PRO A 20 -2.76 -10.21 -4.28
CA PRO A 20 -1.46 -9.81 -3.76
C PRO A 20 -1.58 -8.63 -2.78
N PRO A 21 -0.78 -8.63 -1.69
CA PRO A 21 -0.83 -7.55 -0.71
C PRO A 21 -0.36 -6.22 -1.31
N LEU A 22 -0.76 -5.11 -0.70
CA LEU A 22 -0.20 -3.79 -0.99
C LEU A 22 1.22 -3.70 -0.42
N VAL A 23 2.23 -3.47 -1.25
CA VAL A 23 3.60 -3.29 -0.76
C VAL A 23 3.87 -1.82 -0.43
N ILE A 24 4.27 -1.55 0.80
CA ILE A 24 4.70 -0.22 1.25
C ILE A 24 6.23 -0.18 1.26
N TYR A 25 6.81 0.56 0.33
CA TYR A 25 8.25 0.78 0.30
C TYR A 25 8.63 2.03 1.11
N TYR A 26 9.71 1.97 1.87
CA TYR A 26 10.25 3.11 2.61
C TYR A 26 11.78 3.14 2.53
N ASN A 27 12.37 4.33 2.58
CA ASN A 27 13.81 4.49 2.81
C ASN A 27 14.03 4.93 4.25
N ASP A 28 15.20 4.71 4.85
CA ASP A 28 15.45 5.19 6.21
C ASP A 28 15.51 6.74 6.26
N ARG A 29 14.76 7.32 7.20
CA ARG A 29 14.72 8.73 7.60
C ARG A 29 14.24 8.83 9.05
N PRO A 30 15.10 8.56 10.04
CA PRO A 30 14.77 8.79 11.44
C PRO A 30 14.35 10.26 11.68
N PRO A 31 13.41 10.52 12.60
CA PRO A 31 12.70 9.54 13.43
C PRO A 31 11.49 8.90 12.74
N GLN A 32 11.11 9.33 11.54
CA GLN A 32 9.78 9.06 10.97
C GLN A 32 9.60 7.64 10.46
N HIS A 33 10.58 7.11 9.75
CA HIS A 33 10.54 5.77 9.18
C HIS A 33 11.97 5.25 9.05
N PHE A 34 12.29 4.14 9.68
CA PHE A 34 13.64 3.59 9.69
C PHE A 34 13.63 2.10 10.02
N THR A 35 14.69 1.39 9.63
CA THR A 35 14.90 0.00 10.01
C THR A 35 15.62 -0.06 11.35
N GLU A 36 15.08 -0.82 12.31
CA GLU A 36 15.72 -1.11 13.59
C GLU A 36 15.63 -2.61 13.84
N HIS A 37 16.78 -3.26 14.08
CA HIS A 37 16.85 -4.72 14.29
C HIS A 37 16.15 -5.54 13.18
N GLY A 38 16.18 -5.05 11.94
CA GLY A 38 15.55 -5.70 10.78
C GLY A 38 14.05 -5.44 10.63
N ALA A 39 13.43 -4.66 11.53
CA ALA A 39 12.01 -4.32 11.48
C ALA A 39 11.79 -2.84 11.11
N PRO A 40 10.73 -2.51 10.33
CA PRO A 40 10.34 -1.12 10.12
C PRO A 40 9.82 -0.49 11.42
N ARG A 41 10.30 0.72 11.72
CA ARG A 41 9.96 1.51 12.91
C ARG A 41 9.72 2.98 12.56
N GLY A 42 9.09 3.69 13.48
CA GLY A 42 8.95 5.13 13.47
C GLY A 42 7.50 5.59 13.32
N PRO A 43 7.16 6.83 13.72
CA PRO A 43 5.78 7.30 13.76
C PRO A 43 5.05 7.24 12.42
N ALA A 44 5.73 7.43 11.29
CA ALA A 44 5.11 7.33 9.97
C ALA A 44 4.78 5.88 9.60
N ILE A 45 5.64 4.92 10.00
CA ILE A 45 5.36 3.49 9.87
C ILE A 45 4.13 3.13 10.72
N ASP A 46 4.10 3.57 11.98
CA ASP A 46 3.00 3.27 12.90
C ASP A 46 1.67 3.84 12.38
N LYS A 47 1.66 5.10 11.92
CA LYS A 47 0.47 5.73 11.36
C LYS A 47 -0.05 5.00 10.11
N VAL A 48 0.83 4.66 9.18
CA VAL A 48 0.44 3.98 7.94
C VAL A 48 -0.06 2.56 8.21
N THR A 49 0.62 1.81 9.09
CA THR A 49 0.19 0.45 9.45
C THR A 49 -1.14 0.43 10.19
N ALA A 50 -1.38 1.38 11.09
CA ALA A 50 -2.67 1.54 11.74
C ALA A 50 -3.78 1.84 10.72
N ALA A 51 -3.53 2.74 9.77
CA ALA A 51 -4.49 3.08 8.73
C ALA A 51 -4.79 1.89 7.79
N LEU A 52 -3.77 1.14 7.37
CA LEU A 52 -3.95 -0.06 6.53
C LEU A 52 -4.76 -1.15 7.25
N LYS A 53 -4.47 -1.38 8.54
CA LYS A 53 -5.26 -2.30 9.39
C LYS A 53 -6.71 -1.85 9.50
N ALA A 54 -6.95 -0.58 9.80
CA ALA A 54 -8.30 -0.01 9.91
C ALA A 54 -9.06 -0.04 8.56
N ALA A 55 -8.34 0.05 7.45
CA ALA A 55 -8.88 -0.05 6.11
C ALA A 55 -9.15 -1.49 5.66
N ASN A 56 -8.72 -2.52 6.42
CA ASN A 56 -8.75 -3.93 6.03
C ASN A 56 -8.08 -4.17 4.66
N ILE A 57 -6.84 -3.70 4.53
CA ILE A 57 -5.98 -3.90 3.37
C ILE A 57 -4.83 -4.80 3.82
N ASP A 58 -4.61 -5.93 3.15
CA ASP A 58 -3.43 -6.75 3.37
C ASP A 58 -2.19 -6.04 2.82
N TYR A 59 -1.10 -6.03 3.58
CA TYR A 59 0.09 -5.27 3.23
C TYR A 59 1.38 -5.94 3.67
N GLU A 60 2.45 -5.54 3.01
CA GLU A 60 3.83 -5.77 3.44
C GLU A 60 4.57 -4.44 3.50
N ILE A 61 5.57 -4.33 4.38
CA ILE A 61 6.43 -3.15 4.44
C ILE A 61 7.87 -3.57 4.17
N ARG A 62 8.51 -2.93 3.18
CA ARG A 62 9.85 -3.30 2.72
C ARG A 62 10.77 -2.08 2.65
N PRO A 63 11.99 -2.14 3.20
CA PRO A 63 12.97 -1.09 3.00
C PRO A 63 13.44 -1.09 1.53
N MET A 64 13.53 0.09 0.92
CA MET A 64 13.99 0.29 -0.46
C MET A 64 14.55 1.71 -0.63
N PRO A 65 15.72 1.90 -1.26
CA PRO A 65 16.23 3.23 -1.57
C PRO A 65 15.27 4.07 -2.42
N ALA A 66 15.20 5.38 -2.16
CA ALA A 66 14.23 6.27 -2.83
C ALA A 66 14.34 6.28 -4.36
N LYS A 67 15.53 6.07 -4.93
CA LYS A 67 15.71 5.99 -6.39
C LYS A 67 15.06 4.74 -7.00
N GLU A 68 15.12 3.62 -6.30
CA GLU A 68 14.50 2.35 -6.75
C GLU A 68 12.97 2.43 -6.64
N GLN A 69 12.45 3.10 -5.62
CA GLN A 69 11.02 3.40 -5.49
C GLN A 69 10.48 4.16 -6.71
N LEU A 70 11.26 5.09 -7.27
CA LEU A 70 10.89 5.82 -8.50
C LEU A 70 10.78 4.89 -9.71
N VAL A 71 11.61 3.85 -9.80
CA VAL A 71 11.54 2.85 -10.88
C VAL A 71 10.22 2.08 -10.80
N ILE A 72 9.82 1.65 -9.59
CA ILE A 72 8.53 0.98 -9.36
C ILE A 72 7.35 1.89 -9.74
N LEU A 73 7.39 3.16 -9.31
CA LEU A 73 6.38 4.15 -9.66
C LEU A 73 6.29 4.43 -11.16
N GLN A 74 7.42 4.43 -11.87
CA GLN A 74 7.42 4.62 -13.33
C GLN A 74 6.84 3.41 -14.04
N ALA A 75 7.22 2.20 -13.61
CA ALA A 75 6.73 0.96 -14.18
C ALA A 75 5.23 0.77 -13.95
N ASN A 76 4.70 1.14 -12.77
CA ASN A 76 3.28 1.02 -12.44
C ASN A 76 2.71 -0.41 -12.61
N HIS A 77 3.50 -1.46 -12.42
CA HIS A 77 3.04 -2.85 -12.61
C HIS A 77 2.72 -3.59 -11.29
N GLU A 78 3.24 -3.12 -10.16
CA GLU A 78 3.02 -3.70 -8.84
C GLU A 78 2.06 -2.82 -8.04
N ARG A 79 1.16 -3.42 -7.24
CA ARG A 79 0.38 -2.69 -6.23
C ARG A 79 1.32 -2.24 -5.10
N ALA A 80 1.97 -1.11 -5.30
CA ALA A 80 2.93 -0.56 -4.36
C ALA A 80 2.66 0.91 -4.02
N CYS A 81 3.03 1.33 -2.82
CA CYS A 81 3.05 2.71 -2.36
C CYS A 81 4.38 3.07 -1.71
N MET A 82 4.84 4.30 -1.96
CA MET A 82 6.11 4.80 -1.47
C MET A 82 5.88 5.73 -0.29
N LEU A 83 6.54 5.48 0.84
CA LEU A 83 6.32 6.19 2.09
C LEU A 83 6.97 7.58 2.09
N ALA A 84 6.23 8.58 2.59
CA ALA A 84 6.69 9.93 2.91
C ALA A 84 7.22 10.76 1.72
N TRP A 85 6.51 10.68 0.59
CA TRP A 85 6.78 11.50 -0.57
C TRP A 85 6.00 12.81 -0.53
N VAL A 86 6.63 13.88 -1.04
CA VAL A 86 5.98 15.18 -1.24
C VAL A 86 5.26 15.16 -2.58
N ALA A 87 4.00 15.60 -2.57
CA ALA A 87 3.25 15.88 -3.79
C ALA A 87 3.83 17.13 -4.46
N LEU A 88 4.54 16.92 -5.55
CA LEU A 88 5.09 17.98 -6.40
C LEU A 88 4.39 17.96 -7.75
N PRO A 89 4.29 19.09 -8.47
CA PRO A 89 3.69 19.12 -9.80
C PRO A 89 4.23 18.03 -10.73
N GLY A 90 3.33 17.30 -11.40
CA GLY A 90 3.65 16.23 -12.35
C GLY A 90 3.95 14.86 -11.73
N ARG A 91 3.94 14.74 -10.38
CA ARG A 91 4.08 13.42 -9.72
C ARG A 91 2.76 12.65 -9.68
N ASP A 92 1.65 13.37 -9.55
CA ASP A 92 0.30 12.84 -9.69
C ASP A 92 0.05 12.20 -11.07
N ASP A 93 0.74 12.66 -12.12
CA ASP A 93 0.71 12.02 -13.43
C ASP A 93 1.31 10.59 -13.43
N LYS A 94 2.16 10.25 -12.45
CA LYS A 94 2.85 8.95 -12.38
C LYS A 94 2.29 8.01 -11.31
N GLY A 95 1.46 8.52 -10.40
CA GLY A 95 0.89 7.73 -9.31
C GLY A 95 -0.15 8.52 -8.52
N LYS A 96 -0.80 7.86 -7.58
CA LYS A 96 -1.87 8.41 -6.74
C LYS A 96 -1.29 8.82 -5.40
N PHE A 97 -1.65 9.99 -4.88
CA PHE A 97 -1.26 10.38 -3.54
C PHE A 97 -2.33 10.01 -2.51
N SER A 98 -1.91 9.53 -1.34
CA SER A 98 -2.81 9.39 -0.19
C SER A 98 -3.08 10.74 0.49
N GLU A 99 -3.89 10.69 1.54
CA GLU A 99 -3.93 11.75 2.55
C GLU A 99 -2.60 11.92 3.31
N VAL A 100 -2.46 13.06 4.00
CA VAL A 100 -1.24 13.45 4.72
C VAL A 100 -0.95 12.48 5.86
N ILE A 101 0.24 11.91 5.84
CA ILE A 101 0.78 11.09 6.93
C ILE A 101 1.30 12.02 8.03
N TYR A 102 2.25 12.90 7.69
CA TYR A 102 2.79 13.89 8.61
C TYR A 102 3.23 15.15 7.85
N ARG A 103 3.54 16.20 8.59
CA ARG A 103 4.17 17.42 8.06
C ARG A 103 5.59 17.47 8.60
N ASP A 104 6.55 17.74 7.73
CA ASP A 104 7.89 18.08 8.22
C ASP A 104 7.78 19.35 9.09
N GLU A 105 8.36 19.36 10.28
CA GLU A 105 8.37 20.55 11.16
C GLU A 105 9.63 21.41 10.93
N PRO A 106 9.58 22.73 11.18
CA PRO A 106 8.44 23.54 11.67
C PRO A 106 7.57 24.18 10.56
N LYS A 107 8.00 24.14 9.29
CA LYS A 107 7.26 24.68 8.12
C LYS A 107 7.44 23.79 6.89
N GLY A 108 7.57 22.50 7.08
CA GLY A 108 7.98 21.59 6.04
C GLY A 108 6.81 20.99 5.26
N SER A 109 7.17 20.23 4.23
CA SER A 109 6.23 19.68 3.26
C SER A 109 5.31 18.63 3.87
N GLU A 110 4.10 18.52 3.32
CA GLU A 110 3.20 17.40 3.57
C GLU A 110 3.79 16.10 3.00
N ARG A 111 3.80 15.06 3.84
CA ARG A 111 4.34 13.75 3.51
C ARG A 111 3.18 12.78 3.34
N ARG A 112 3.08 12.17 2.16
CA ARG A 112 1.99 11.29 1.73
C ARG A 112 2.56 9.94 1.29
N LEU A 113 1.70 8.94 1.11
CA LEU A 113 2.04 7.78 0.30
C LEU A 113 1.92 8.19 -1.18
N TRP A 114 2.88 7.76 -1.99
CA TRP A 114 2.78 7.85 -3.45
C TRP A 114 2.62 6.46 -4.02
N CYS A 115 1.39 6.14 -4.40
CA CYS A 115 0.97 4.83 -4.86
C CYS A 115 1.04 4.71 -6.37
N THR A 116 1.42 3.54 -6.85
CA THR A 116 1.32 3.19 -8.26
C THR A 116 -0.13 3.26 -8.74
N LYS A 117 -0.33 3.51 -10.04
CA LYS A 117 -1.65 3.65 -10.66
C LYS A 117 -2.49 2.38 -10.58
N VAL A 118 -1.85 1.22 -10.47
CA VAL A 118 -2.51 -0.09 -10.38
C VAL A 118 -3.09 -0.38 -8.99
N VAL A 119 -2.78 0.43 -7.97
CA VAL A 119 -3.49 0.34 -6.68
C VAL A 119 -4.98 0.68 -6.91
N PRO A 120 -5.92 -0.21 -6.54
CA PRO A 120 -7.35 0.02 -6.77
C PRO A 120 -7.85 1.31 -6.12
N GLU A 121 -8.74 2.05 -6.79
CA GLU A 121 -9.34 3.28 -6.25
C GLU A 121 -10.04 3.03 -4.90
N GLN A 122 -10.75 1.91 -4.77
CA GLN A 122 -11.40 1.54 -3.53
C GLN A 122 -10.41 1.34 -2.37
N TRP A 123 -9.18 0.88 -2.65
CA TRP A 123 -8.15 0.74 -1.63
C TRP A 123 -7.63 2.12 -1.21
N MET A 124 -7.37 3.01 -2.19
CA MET A 124 -7.00 4.40 -1.92
C MET A 124 -8.05 5.12 -1.06
N GLN A 125 -9.34 4.95 -1.38
CA GLN A 125 -10.44 5.56 -0.64
C GLN A 125 -10.49 5.10 0.83
N ARG A 126 -10.45 3.77 1.07
CA ARG A 126 -10.45 3.23 2.45
C ARG A 126 -9.23 3.68 3.24
N LEU A 127 -8.05 3.68 2.60
CA LEU A 127 -6.80 4.12 3.21
C LEU A 127 -6.85 5.61 3.58
N ASN A 128 -7.33 6.46 2.67
CA ASN A 128 -7.47 7.90 2.93
C ASN A 128 -8.46 8.18 4.06
N GLN A 129 -9.60 7.49 4.09
CA GLN A 129 -10.54 7.59 5.20
C GLN A 129 -9.93 7.17 6.54
N ALA A 130 -9.04 6.16 6.54
CA ALA A 130 -8.37 5.71 7.75
C ALA A 130 -7.25 6.66 8.21
N LEU A 131 -6.56 7.36 7.29
CA LEU A 131 -5.50 8.32 7.60
C LEU A 131 -5.99 9.64 8.21
N LEU A 132 -7.28 9.96 8.03
CA LEU A 132 -7.93 11.17 8.55
C LEU A 132 -8.47 11.01 9.99
N LYS A 133 -8.44 9.79 10.54
CA LYS A 133 -8.83 9.49 11.91
C LYS A 133 -7.64 9.66 12.86
#